data_AF-A0A2H3AXE6-F1
#
_entry.id   AF-A0A2H3AXE6-F1
#
_cell.length_a   1.000
_cell.length_b   1.000
_cell.length_c   1.000
_cell.angle_alpha   90.00
_cell.angle_beta   90.00
_cell.angle_gamma   90.00
#
_symmetry.space_group_name_H-M   'P 1'
#
loop_
_entity.id
_entity.type
_entity.pdbx_description
1 polymer ?
#
loop_
_entity_poly.entity_id
_entity_poly.type
_entity_poly.pdbx_seq_one_letter_code
_entity_poly.pdbx_strand_id
1 'polypeptide(L)'
;MSKPAPGTYKIINRVLSVNNKRLAITANAEGKAATVTEESSSNTAQQWVIADFDSNTQSMAPIARPSLQAAWGSGFMTVLPAHSYVWTIRETDAGVTIQDGGRTVFWGLANASENSQVTIGAGTSDVQQKWVLMRVA
;
A
#
# COMPACT_ATOMS: atom_id res chain seq x y z
N MET A 1 -1.74 11.71 -14.83
CA MET A 1 -1.95 10.73 -13.76
C MET A 1 -2.66 9.53 -14.34
N SER A 2 -2.19 8.31 -14.08
CA SER A 2 -2.75 7.07 -14.63
C SER A 2 -3.13 6.09 -13.51
N LYS A 3 -4.12 5.23 -13.76
CA LYS A 3 -4.41 4.06 -12.93
C LYS A 3 -3.39 2.97 -13.28
N PRO A 4 -2.68 2.35 -12.33
CA PRO A 4 -1.76 1.24 -12.64
C PRO A 4 -2.54 0.05 -13.20
N ALA A 5 -1.92 -0.70 -14.11
CA ALA A 5 -2.52 -1.93 -14.64
C ALA A 5 -2.66 -3.00 -13.55
N PRO A 6 -3.69 -3.86 -13.61
CA PRO A 6 -3.78 -5.01 -12.70
C PRO A 6 -2.53 -5.90 -12.74
N GLY A 7 -2.19 -6.49 -11.60
CA GLY A 7 -1.03 -7.37 -11.47
C GLY A 7 -0.51 -7.48 -10.04
N THR A 8 0.59 -8.20 -9.87
CA THR A 8 1.27 -8.34 -8.59
C THR A 8 2.36 -7.28 -8.45
N TYR A 9 2.38 -6.60 -7.31
CA TYR A 9 3.29 -5.52 -7.02
C TYR A 9 3.85 -5.61 -5.61
N LYS A 10 5.05 -5.05 -5.44
CA LYS A 10 5.49 -4.51 -4.16
C LYS A 10 5.21 -3.03 -4.12
N ILE A 11 4.72 -2.55 -2.99
CA ILE A 11 4.39 -1.15 -2.77
C ILE A 11 5.47 -0.58 -1.84
N ILE A 12 6.36 0.22 -2.40
CA ILE A 12 7.57 0.69 -1.71
C ILE A 12 7.44 2.18 -1.41
N ASN A 13 7.75 2.62 -0.20
CA ASN A 13 7.73 4.05 0.11
C ASN A 13 8.83 4.79 -0.67
N ARG A 14 8.56 6.01 -1.12
CA ARG A 14 9.57 6.83 -1.82
C ARG A 14 10.72 7.25 -0.91
N VAL A 15 10.51 7.28 0.40
CA VAL A 15 11.54 7.59 1.40
C VAL A 15 12.24 6.30 1.82
N LEU A 16 13.57 6.30 1.77
CA LEU A 16 14.39 5.21 2.30
C LEU A 16 14.42 5.27 3.83
N SER A 17 14.68 4.13 4.47
CA SER A 17 15.01 4.11 5.89
C SER A 17 16.30 4.90 6.17
N VAL A 18 16.55 5.20 7.46
CA VAL A 18 17.81 5.83 7.91
C VAL A 18 19.07 5.04 7.52
N ASN A 19 18.92 3.74 7.25
CA ASN A 19 19.99 2.85 6.81
C ASN A 19 20.00 2.65 5.28
N ASN A 20 19.38 3.56 4.52
CA ASN A 20 19.25 3.53 3.07
C ASN A 20 18.54 2.29 2.50
N LYS A 21 17.61 1.71 3.27
CA LYS A 21 16.83 0.54 2.84
C LYS A 21 15.51 0.95 2.20
N ARG A 22 15.09 0.23 1.17
CA ARG A 22 13.74 0.35 0.60
C ARG A 22 12.74 -0.26 1.57
N LEU A 23 11.64 0.43 1.82
CA LEU A 23 10.62 0.05 2.79
C LEU A 23 9.34 -0.38 2.05
N ALA A 24 9.03 -1.67 2.06
CA ALA A 24 7.88 -2.24 1.37
C ALA A 24 6.72 -2.54 2.33
N ILE A 25 5.49 -2.23 1.92
CA ILE A 25 4.28 -2.57 2.68
C ILE A 25 4.19 -4.08 2.85
N THR A 26 4.11 -4.53 4.10
CA THR A 26 4.10 -5.93 4.52
C THR A 26 2.80 -6.23 5.26
N ALA A 27 2.07 -7.23 4.78
CA ALA A 27 0.82 -7.68 5.39
C ALA A 27 1.09 -8.41 6.72
N ASN A 28 0.43 -7.95 7.78
CA ASN A 28 0.44 -8.60 9.09
C ASN A 28 -0.77 -9.54 9.25
N ALA A 29 -1.02 -10.00 10.48
CA ALA A 29 -2.20 -10.81 10.80
C ALA A 29 -3.52 -10.09 10.49
N GLU A 30 -4.60 -10.86 10.31
CA GLU A 30 -5.95 -10.30 10.12
C GLU A 30 -6.27 -9.30 11.22
N GLY A 31 -6.83 -8.15 10.83
CA GLY A 31 -7.17 -7.05 11.74
C GLY A 31 -5.97 -6.31 12.33
N LYS A 32 -4.72 -6.71 12.04
CA LYS A 32 -3.52 -5.98 12.45
C LYS A 32 -3.11 -4.99 11.35
N ALA A 33 -2.59 -3.85 11.79
CA ALA A 33 -2.06 -2.84 10.87
C ALA A 33 -0.90 -3.42 10.06
N ALA A 34 -0.89 -3.17 8.76
CA ALA A 34 0.26 -3.42 7.92
C ALA A 34 1.40 -2.49 8.32
N THR A 35 2.63 -2.97 8.18
CA THR A 35 3.85 -2.22 8.46
C THR A 35 4.71 -2.16 7.22
N VAL A 36 5.71 -1.28 7.21
CA VAL A 36 6.78 -1.35 6.23
C VAL A 36 7.99 -2.09 6.80
N THR A 37 8.58 -2.99 6.01
CA THR A 37 9.82 -3.70 6.36
C THR A 37 10.83 -3.58 5.22
N GLU A 38 12.10 -3.93 5.46
CA GLU A 38 13.10 -3.95 4.38
C GLU A 38 12.61 -4.79 3.20
N GLU A 39 12.64 -4.21 2.00
CA GLU A 39 12.18 -4.87 0.78
C GLU A 39 13.01 -6.13 0.50
N SER A 40 12.31 -7.25 0.30
CA SER A 40 12.92 -8.55 0.07
C SER A 40 12.24 -9.28 -1.09
N SER A 41 13.02 -9.72 -2.08
CA SER A 41 12.55 -10.43 -3.28
C SER A 41 11.61 -11.61 -2.97
N SER A 42 11.92 -12.39 -1.93
CA SER A 42 11.21 -13.61 -1.56
C SER A 42 10.05 -13.44 -0.58
N ASN A 43 9.85 -12.24 -0.01
CA ASN A 43 8.82 -12.04 1.01
C ASN A 43 7.42 -11.91 0.38
N THR A 44 6.63 -12.98 0.42
CA THR A 44 5.27 -13.02 -0.11
C THR A 44 4.28 -12.12 0.64
N ALA A 45 4.57 -11.75 1.89
CA ALA A 45 3.74 -10.79 2.63
C ALA A 45 3.95 -9.33 2.13
N GLN A 46 5.01 -9.07 1.36
CA GLN A 46 5.24 -7.79 0.69
C GLN A 46 4.65 -7.71 -0.72
N GLN A 47 4.11 -8.81 -1.23
CA GLN A 47 3.56 -8.89 -2.58
C GLN A 47 2.04 -8.75 -2.54
N TRP A 48 1.52 -7.80 -3.31
CA TRP A 48 0.12 -7.42 -3.33
C TRP A 48 -0.42 -7.57 -4.74
N VAL A 49 -1.50 -8.34 -4.87
CA VAL A 49 -2.31 -8.39 -6.10
C VAL A 49 -3.18 -7.14 -6.12
N ILE A 50 -2.96 -6.28 -7.10
CA ILE A 50 -3.81 -5.13 -7.41
C ILE A 50 -4.73 -5.55 -8.55
N ALA A 51 -6.04 -5.47 -8.31
CA ALA A 51 -7.06 -5.83 -9.29
C ALA A 51 -8.04 -4.68 -9.50
N ASP A 52 -8.52 -4.52 -10.73
CA ASP A 52 -9.55 -3.54 -11.04
C ASP A 52 -10.87 -3.91 -10.34
N PHE A 53 -11.48 -2.92 -9.70
CA PHE A 53 -12.84 -3.04 -9.14
C PHE A 53 -13.83 -2.30 -10.03
N ASP A 54 -13.50 -1.07 -10.41
CA ASP A 54 -14.24 -0.29 -11.40
C ASP A 54 -13.29 0.58 -12.26
N SER A 55 -13.86 1.52 -13.03
CA SER A 55 -13.10 2.44 -13.87
C SER A 55 -12.12 3.33 -13.10
N ASN A 56 -12.41 3.59 -11.82
CA ASN A 56 -11.69 4.49 -10.93
C ASN A 56 -10.94 3.79 -9.80
N THR A 57 -11.47 2.70 -9.26
CA THR A 57 -10.98 2.09 -8.02
C THR A 57 -10.45 0.67 -8.24
N GLN A 58 -9.57 0.26 -7.33
CA GLN A 58 -8.89 -1.02 -7.35
C GLN A 58 -8.98 -1.68 -5.97
N SER A 59 -9.01 -3.00 -5.95
CA SER A 59 -8.85 -3.80 -4.73
C SER A 59 -7.39 -4.26 -4.61
N MET A 60 -6.97 -4.56 -3.37
CA MET A 60 -5.62 -5.07 -3.09
C MET A 60 -5.70 -6.25 -2.14
N ALA A 61 -5.03 -7.35 -2.47
CA ALA A 61 -4.94 -8.55 -1.62
C ALA A 61 -3.47 -9.00 -1.50
N PRO A 62 -2.97 -9.34 -0.29
CA PRO A 62 -1.61 -9.83 -0.15
C PRO A 62 -1.51 -11.29 -0.61
N ILE A 63 -0.45 -11.63 -1.35
CA ILE A 63 -0.22 -13.00 -1.86
C ILE A 63 -0.15 -14.01 -0.71
N ALA A 64 0.48 -13.65 0.41
CA ALA A 64 0.58 -14.55 1.56
C ALA A 64 -0.78 -14.88 2.20
N ARG A 65 -1.84 -14.11 1.93
CA ARG A 65 -3.17 -14.25 2.56
C ARG A 65 -4.28 -13.90 1.55
N PRO A 66 -4.52 -14.74 0.53
CA PRO A 66 -5.38 -14.40 -0.60
C PRO A 66 -6.87 -14.27 -0.25
N SER A 67 -7.30 -14.75 0.92
CA SER A 67 -8.67 -14.56 1.44
C SER A 67 -8.89 -13.19 2.10
N LEU A 68 -7.84 -12.37 2.23
CA LEU A 68 -7.89 -11.05 2.84
C LEU A 68 -7.68 -9.94 1.80
N GLN A 69 -8.19 -8.76 2.10
CA GLN A 69 -8.03 -7.54 1.33
C GLN A 69 -7.49 -6.40 2.21
N ALA A 70 -6.74 -5.49 1.59
CA ALA A 70 -6.36 -4.23 2.21
C ALA A 70 -7.61 -3.42 2.57
N ALA A 71 -7.74 -3.08 3.84
CA ALA A 71 -8.89 -2.39 4.40
C ALA A 71 -8.46 -1.19 5.26
N TRP A 72 -9.44 -0.35 5.60
CA TRP A 72 -9.24 0.77 6.52
C TRP A 72 -9.61 0.34 7.94
N GLY A 73 -8.62 0.21 8.81
CA GLY A 73 -8.81 0.08 10.26
C GLY A 73 -8.94 1.44 10.95
N SER A 74 -8.70 1.50 12.27
CA SER A 74 -8.73 2.74 13.06
C SER A 74 -7.56 3.68 12.74
N GLY A 75 -7.53 4.28 11.54
CA GLY A 75 -6.49 5.22 11.07
C GLY A 75 -5.29 4.55 10.40
N PHE A 76 -5.31 3.24 10.20
CA PHE A 76 -4.22 2.47 9.60
C PHE A 76 -4.73 1.56 8.51
N MET A 77 -3.86 1.23 7.57
CA MET A 77 -4.10 0.15 6.64
C MET A 77 -4.02 -1.18 7.40
N THR A 78 -5.06 -2.01 7.29
CA THR A 78 -5.12 -3.36 7.84
C THR A 78 -5.42 -4.36 6.72
N VAL A 79 -5.48 -5.65 7.06
CA VAL A 79 -6.03 -6.69 6.17
C VAL A 79 -7.22 -7.36 6.84
N LEU A 80 -8.34 -7.46 6.11
CA LEU A 80 -9.61 -8.03 6.59
C LEU A 80 -10.17 -9.03 5.57
N PRO A 81 -11.10 -9.93 5.96
CA PRO A 81 -11.76 -10.83 5.02
C PRO A 81 -12.28 -10.10 3.79
N ALA A 82 -12.13 -10.71 2.61
CA ALA A 82 -12.47 -10.09 1.35
C ALA A 82 -13.94 -9.63 1.32
N HIS A 83 -14.15 -8.39 0.88
CA HIS A 83 -15.48 -7.81 0.71
C HIS A 83 -15.48 -6.88 -0.51
N SER A 84 -15.56 -5.56 -0.30
CA SER A 84 -15.51 -4.55 -1.36
C SER A 84 -14.66 -3.35 -0.91
N TYR A 85 -13.52 -3.63 -0.28
CA TYR A 85 -12.57 -2.59 0.10
C TYR A 85 -11.81 -2.12 -1.14
N VAL A 86 -11.88 -0.82 -1.43
CA VAL A 86 -11.36 -0.24 -2.66
C VAL A 86 -10.54 1.01 -2.41
N TRP A 87 -9.57 1.22 -3.30
CA TRP A 87 -8.60 2.30 -3.22
C TRP A 87 -8.44 2.98 -4.58
N THR A 88 -8.31 4.30 -4.57
CA THR A 88 -7.89 5.07 -5.73
C THR A 88 -6.37 5.08 -5.78
N ILE A 89 -5.78 4.32 -6.70
CA ILE A 89 -4.33 4.27 -6.91
C ILE A 89 -3.99 5.07 -8.17
N ARG A 90 -3.11 6.07 -8.07
CA ARG A 90 -2.74 6.92 -9.20
C ARG A 90 -1.24 7.13 -9.27
N GLU A 91 -0.69 6.86 -10.45
CA GLU A 91 0.70 7.14 -10.79
C GLU A 91 0.84 8.57 -11.29
N THR A 92 1.86 9.26 -10.79
CA THR A 92 2.23 10.63 -11.13
C THR A 92 3.75 10.72 -11.27
N ASP A 93 4.27 11.81 -11.83
CA ASP A 93 5.72 12.03 -11.95
C ASP A 93 6.42 12.13 -10.58
N ALA A 94 5.66 12.46 -9.52
CA ALA A 94 6.16 12.51 -8.15
C ALA A 94 6.12 11.15 -7.43
N GLY A 95 5.51 10.13 -8.04
CA GLY A 95 5.27 8.81 -7.43
C GLY A 95 3.78 8.48 -7.37
N VAL A 96 3.48 7.33 -6.78
CA VAL A 96 2.13 6.78 -6.66
C VAL A 96 1.45 7.29 -5.41
N THR A 97 0.20 7.74 -5.53
CA THR A 97 -0.68 8.00 -4.39
C THR A 97 -1.71 6.88 -4.25
N ILE A 98 -1.98 6.47 -3.02
CA ILE A 98 -3.05 5.53 -2.68
C ILE A 98 -4.01 6.25 -1.75
N GLN A 99 -5.27 6.35 -2.16
CA GLN A 99 -6.32 7.04 -1.43
C GLN A 99 -7.54 6.14 -1.25
N ASP A 100 -8.43 6.48 -0.33
CA ASP A 100 -9.76 5.85 -0.26
C ASP A 100 -10.55 6.05 -1.57
N GLY A 101 -11.66 5.32 -1.71
CA GLY A 101 -12.55 5.46 -2.86
C GLY A 101 -13.08 6.90 -3.07
N GLY A 102 -13.27 7.65 -1.98
CA GLY A 102 -13.71 9.05 -2.00
C GLY A 102 -12.60 10.07 -2.23
N ARG A 103 -11.32 9.65 -2.28
CA ARG A 103 -10.13 10.51 -2.44
C ARG A 103 -9.98 11.58 -1.34
N THR A 104 -10.39 11.26 -0.13
CA THR A 104 -10.39 12.13 1.05
C THR A 104 -9.17 11.92 1.94
N VAL A 105 -8.62 10.71 1.96
CA VAL A 105 -7.48 10.32 2.80
C VAL A 105 -6.43 9.59 1.98
N PHE A 106 -5.19 9.61 2.46
CA PHE A 106 -4.00 9.10 1.80
C PHE A 106 -3.30 8.07 2.68
N TRP A 107 -2.74 7.06 2.03
CA TRP A 107 -1.81 6.14 2.66
C TRP A 107 -0.45 6.80 2.80
N GLY A 108 0.18 6.67 3.96
CA GLY A 108 1.52 7.18 4.18
C GLY A 108 2.23 6.51 5.34
N LEU A 109 3.35 7.12 5.73
CA LEU A 109 4.08 6.80 6.94
C LEU A 109 4.21 8.07 7.79
N ALA A 110 4.04 7.93 9.10
CA ALA A 110 4.40 9.01 10.02
C ALA A 110 5.93 9.22 10.03
N ASN A 111 6.69 8.11 10.01
CA ASN A 111 8.14 8.08 9.90
C ASN A 111 8.55 6.96 8.94
N ALA A 112 9.55 7.21 8.10
CA ALA A 112 10.09 6.20 7.19
C ALA A 112 11.11 5.30 7.92
N SER A 113 10.63 4.50 8.87
CA SER A 113 11.43 3.55 9.63
C SER A 113 10.87 2.14 9.51
N GLU A 114 11.73 1.15 9.70
CA GLU A 114 11.30 -0.25 9.73
C GLU A 114 10.26 -0.47 10.83
N ASN A 115 9.26 -1.31 10.53
CA ASN A 115 8.09 -1.59 11.34
C ASN A 115 7.12 -0.42 11.55
N SER A 116 7.33 0.73 10.91
CA SER A 116 6.32 1.80 10.90
C SER A 116 5.04 1.33 10.26
N GLN A 117 3.92 1.64 10.90
CA GLN A 117 2.58 1.31 10.41
C GLN A 117 2.21 2.20 9.22
N VAL A 118 1.50 1.64 8.25
CA VAL A 118 0.95 2.40 7.14
C VAL A 118 -0.28 3.17 7.63
N THR A 119 -0.16 4.49 7.71
CA THR A 119 -1.23 5.38 8.18
C THR A 119 -2.21 5.68 7.06
N ILE A 120 -3.46 5.97 7.42
CA ILE A 120 -4.49 6.49 6.52
C ILE A 120 -5.01 7.79 7.14
N GLY A 121 -4.72 8.91 6.50
CA GLY A 121 -5.04 10.23 7.05
C GLY A 121 -5.08 11.34 6.01
N ALA A 122 -5.15 12.59 6.46
CA ALA A 122 -5.22 13.76 5.58
C ALA A 122 -4.02 13.82 4.62
N GLY A 123 -4.25 14.31 3.40
CA GLY A 123 -3.18 14.52 2.43
C GLY A 123 -2.29 15.69 2.85
N THR A 124 -0.98 15.44 2.93
CA THR A 124 0.01 16.46 3.36
C THR A 124 0.94 16.90 2.22
N SER A 125 0.85 16.26 1.06
CA SER A 125 1.83 16.37 -0.05
C SER A 125 3.23 15.85 0.26
N ASP A 126 3.45 15.31 1.47
CA ASP A 126 4.74 14.77 1.88
C ASP A 126 5.16 13.56 1.04
N VAL A 127 6.47 13.40 0.88
CA VAL A 127 7.05 12.27 0.13
C VAL A 127 6.77 10.92 0.82
N GLN A 128 6.52 10.91 2.13
CA GLN A 128 6.10 9.74 2.91
C GLN A 128 4.72 9.21 2.50
N GLN A 129 3.88 10.02 1.83
CA GLN A 129 2.59 9.60 1.24
C GLN A 129 2.72 9.22 -0.25
N LYS A 130 3.96 9.15 -0.77
CA LYS A 130 4.25 8.75 -2.15
C LYS A 130 4.91 7.38 -2.15
N TRP A 131 4.47 6.56 -3.09
CA TRP A 131 4.87 5.16 -3.22
C TRP A 131 5.48 4.89 -4.60
N VAL A 132 6.12 3.75 -4.74
CA VAL A 132 6.60 3.17 -5.99
C VAL A 132 5.96 1.79 -6.10
N LEU A 133 5.35 1.50 -7.25
CA LEU A 133 4.86 0.18 -7.58
C LEU A 133 5.93 -0.57 -8.37
N MET A 134 6.50 -1.60 -7.76
CA MET A 134 7.47 -2.47 -8.40
C MET A 134 6.78 -3.78 -8.75
N ARG A 135 6.60 -4.05 -10.05
CA ARG A 135 5.90 -5.24 -10.53
C ARG A 135 6.70 -6.50 -10.20
N VAL A 136 6.02 -7.54 -9.73
CA VAL A 136 6.58 -8.86 -9.50
C VAL A 136 6.32 -9.69 -10.76
N ALA A 137 7.38 -10.27 -11.32
CA ALA A 137 7.33 -11.09 -12.53
C ALA A 137 6.62 -12.43 -12.27
#